data_AF-A0A375Z199-F1
#
_entry.id   AF-A0A375Z199-F1
#
_cell.length_a   1.000
_cell.length_b   1.000
_cell.length_c   1.000
_cell.angle_alpha   90.00
_cell.angle_beta   90.00
_cell.angle_gamma   90.00
#
_symmetry.space_group_name_H-M   'P 1'
#
loop_
_entity.id
_entity.type
_entity.pdbx_description
1 polymer ?
#
loop_
_entity_poly.entity_id
_entity_poly.type
_entity_poly.pdbx_seq_one_letter_code
_entity_poly.pdbx_strand_id
1 'polypeptide(L)'
;MRVSFVKVAEYQRRGVVHYHTLIRLDPTDVKSAPPVSAIDLASLVRQAADQVRLIVTTDNPADTTVTISPHGGTRVLRFGTQIDTQPIIATGDSTKPGVARRVAAYLAKYTTKSVAEFGIAARRISPGAIGELDIPAHTRRILCTVVKLAALPGYAAMLDWLHTLGYRGHITTKSRRYSVTMAALRAARHRWRQCRGDNLEHSRYQCDSLAGQAHPSIAEELSDWRINGTGLRNDGERLLVYTAALRSRECRYLACLASAENTEASPAIRADLRPRLSNPESGYKCFERRQEVER
;
A
#
# COMPACT_ATOMS: atom_id res chain seq x y z
N MET A 1 17.44 26.00 -6.84
CA MET A 1 17.43 24.71 -6.11
C MET A 1 16.04 24.10 -6.19
N ARG A 2 15.90 22.78 -6.29
CA ARG A 2 14.62 22.08 -6.26
C ARG A 2 14.64 20.97 -5.23
N VAL A 3 13.61 20.90 -4.39
CA VAL A 3 13.44 19.79 -3.44
C VAL A 3 12.86 18.58 -4.17
N SER A 4 13.59 17.47 -4.14
CA SER A 4 13.14 16.17 -4.61
C SER A 4 12.99 15.24 -3.42
N PHE A 5 11.86 14.56 -3.29
CA PHE A 5 11.62 13.68 -2.16
C PHE A 5 10.81 12.44 -2.51
N VAL A 6 10.90 11.44 -1.65
CA VAL A 6 9.95 10.34 -1.53
C VAL A 6 9.68 10.13 -0.05
N LYS A 7 8.40 10.00 0.31
CA LYS A 7 7.96 9.66 1.66
C LYS A 7 7.17 8.36 1.65
N VAL A 8 7.33 7.58 2.70
CA VAL A 8 6.59 6.35 2.97
C VAL A 8 5.93 6.48 4.35
N ALA A 9 4.64 6.22 4.43
CA ALA A 9 3.88 6.12 5.66
C ALA A 9 3.96 4.67 6.18
N GLU A 10 4.48 4.50 7.38
CA GLU A 10 4.50 3.24 8.13
C GLU A 10 3.56 3.36 9.34
N TYR A 11 2.87 2.28 9.71
CA TYR A 11 2.13 2.23 10.97
C TYR A 11 3.03 1.65 12.05
N GLN A 12 3.30 2.41 13.10
CA GLN A 12 3.91 1.87 14.31
C GLN A 12 2.96 0.91 15.01
N ARG A 13 3.45 0.04 15.89
CA ARG A 13 2.66 -0.95 16.67
C ARG A 13 1.39 -0.40 17.33
N ARG A 14 1.34 0.91 17.61
CA ARG A 14 0.16 1.61 18.19
C ARG A 14 -0.86 2.09 17.15
N GLY A 15 -0.65 1.85 15.86
CA GLY A 15 -1.50 2.32 14.76
C GLY A 15 -1.25 3.78 14.33
N VAL A 16 -0.24 4.44 14.90
CA VAL A 16 0.14 5.81 14.54
C VAL A 16 1.03 5.80 13.31
N VAL A 17 0.76 6.71 12.37
CA VAL A 17 1.55 6.87 11.16
C VAL A 17 2.89 7.54 11.48
N HIS A 18 3.96 6.89 11.05
CA HIS A 18 5.33 7.39 11.08
C HIS A 18 5.85 7.53 9.63
N TYR A 19 6.54 8.63 9.34
CA TYR A 19 7.01 8.93 7.99
C TYR A 19 8.49 8.65 7.82
N HIS A 20 8.82 7.83 6.82
CA HIS A 20 10.17 7.65 6.31
C HIS A 20 10.33 8.48 5.05
N THR A 21 11.23 9.47 5.05
CA THR A 21 11.40 10.38 3.91
C THR A 21 12.85 10.44 3.45
N LEU A 22 13.06 10.29 2.15
CA LEU A 22 14.33 10.62 1.50
C LEU A 22 14.20 11.97 0.83
N ILE A 23 15.12 12.88 1.12
CA ILE A 23 15.14 14.25 0.61
C ILE A 23 16.46 14.49 -0.10
N ARG A 24 16.39 15.12 -1.27
CA ARG A 24 17.54 15.54 -2.07
C ARG A 24 17.29 16.95 -2.57
N LEU A 25 18.33 17.78 -2.59
CA LEU A 25 18.31 19.08 -3.25
C LEU A 25 18.94 18.93 -4.63
N ASP A 26 18.10 19.02 -5.67
CA ASP A 26 18.55 19.02 -7.05
C ASP A 26 18.89 20.45 -7.47
N PRO A 27 20.00 20.67 -8.19
CA PRO A 27 20.21 21.92 -8.89
C PRO A 27 19.11 22.13 -9.95
N THR A 28 18.78 23.38 -10.22
CA THR A 28 17.80 23.72 -11.28
C THR A 28 18.40 23.59 -12.68
N ASP A 29 19.73 23.76 -12.79
CA ASP A 29 20.54 23.47 -13.96
C ASP A 29 21.34 22.18 -13.75
N VAL A 30 21.38 21.31 -14.76
CA VAL A 30 22.03 19.98 -14.71
C VAL A 30 23.55 20.09 -14.56
N LYS A 31 24.14 21.23 -14.94
CA LYS A 31 25.59 21.47 -14.91
C LYS A 31 26.13 21.92 -13.55
N SER A 32 25.26 22.30 -12.62
CA SER A 32 25.69 22.83 -11.32
C SER A 32 25.81 21.72 -10.28
N ALA A 33 26.87 21.74 -9.47
CA ALA A 33 26.94 20.88 -8.28
C ALA A 33 25.86 21.31 -7.26
N PRO A 34 25.33 20.38 -6.43
CA PRO A 34 24.46 20.76 -5.33
C PRO A 34 25.26 21.62 -4.32
N PRO A 35 24.75 22.79 -3.91
CA PRO A 35 25.45 23.76 -3.07
C PRO A 35 25.47 23.38 -1.58
N VAL A 36 24.80 22.29 -1.21
CA VAL A 36 24.62 21.87 0.18
C VAL A 36 25.06 20.41 0.28
N SER A 37 25.95 20.13 1.24
CA SER A 37 26.40 18.76 1.49
C SER A 37 25.25 17.89 2.06
N ALA A 38 25.39 16.56 2.01
CA ALA A 38 24.38 15.68 2.61
C ALA A 38 24.25 15.89 4.13
N ILE A 39 25.34 16.29 4.80
CA ILE A 39 25.38 16.54 6.25
C ILE A 39 24.64 17.84 6.58
N ASP A 40 24.92 18.90 5.83
CA ASP A 40 24.22 20.18 5.98
C ASP A 40 22.73 20.02 5.68
N LEU A 41 22.38 19.25 4.64
CA LEU A 41 20.99 18.94 4.32
C LEU A 41 20.28 18.19 5.46
N ALA A 42 20.93 17.20 6.08
CA ALA A 42 20.35 16.49 7.22
C ALA A 42 20.06 17.46 8.39
N SER A 43 20.99 18.37 8.69
CA SER A 43 20.84 19.38 9.73
C SER A 43 19.71 20.38 9.42
N LEU A 44 19.63 20.86 8.18
CA LEU A 44 18.56 21.75 7.71
C LEU A 44 17.19 21.07 7.78
N VAL A 45 17.09 19.78 7.42
CA VAL A 45 15.84 19.02 7.53
C VAL A 45 15.42 18.88 8.99
N ARG A 46 16.35 18.61 9.91
CA ARG A 46 16.05 18.53 11.35
C ARG A 46 15.53 19.87 11.86
N GLN A 47 16.22 20.96 11.57
CA GLN A 47 15.82 22.31 11.97
C GLN A 47 14.45 22.68 11.39
N ALA A 48 14.20 22.39 10.12
CA ALA A 48 12.92 22.66 9.48
C ALA A 48 11.79 21.87 10.17
N ALA A 49 12.00 20.58 10.46
CA ALA A 49 11.01 19.76 11.16
C ALA A 49 10.70 20.29 12.57
N ASP A 50 11.71 20.79 13.28
CA ASP A 50 11.55 21.42 14.61
C ASP A 50 10.77 22.73 14.57
N GLN A 51 10.70 23.41 13.43
CA GLN A 51 9.98 24.67 13.23
C GLN A 51 8.55 24.50 12.72
N VAL A 52 8.18 23.34 12.16
CA VAL A 52 6.81 23.12 11.66
C VAL A 52 5.80 23.24 12.79
N ARG A 53 4.86 24.17 12.64
CA ARG A 53 3.69 24.36 13.51
C ARG A 53 2.46 24.45 12.61
N LEU A 54 1.51 23.55 12.83
CA LEU A 54 0.21 23.58 12.17
C LEU A 54 -0.85 23.90 13.22
N ILE A 55 -1.43 25.08 13.09
CA ILE A 55 -2.48 25.56 13.98
C ILE A 55 -3.81 24.96 13.50
N VAL A 56 -4.48 24.24 14.38
CA VAL A 56 -5.80 23.63 14.15
C VAL A 56 -6.76 24.21 15.16
N THR A 57 -7.72 24.98 14.69
CA THR A 57 -8.78 25.53 15.53
C THR A 57 -9.93 24.54 15.58
N THR A 58 -10.28 24.10 16.79
CA THR A 58 -11.44 23.21 17.02
C THR A 58 -12.57 24.06 17.60
N ASP A 59 -13.20 24.85 16.73
CA ASP A 59 -14.41 25.60 17.07
C ASP A 59 -15.59 24.80 16.51
N ASN A 60 -16.16 23.92 17.31
CA ASN A 60 -17.45 23.30 16.95
C ASN A 60 -18.47 23.59 18.06
N PRO A 61 -19.42 24.51 17.83
CA PRO A 61 -20.46 24.85 18.82
C PRO A 61 -21.53 23.76 19.00
N ALA A 62 -21.42 22.61 18.31
CA ALA A 62 -22.40 21.53 18.33
C ALA A 62 -21.98 20.27 19.12
N ASP A 63 -20.82 20.28 19.79
CA ASP A 63 -20.15 19.06 20.27
C ASP A 63 -20.16 18.91 21.80
N THR A 64 -21.34 18.74 22.39
CA THR A 64 -21.50 18.47 23.84
C THR A 64 -21.53 16.97 24.17
N THR A 65 -21.55 16.08 23.17
CA THR A 65 -21.79 14.64 23.37
C THR A 65 -20.56 13.75 23.15
N VAL A 66 -19.47 14.27 22.59
CA VAL A 66 -18.20 13.54 22.47
C VAL A 66 -17.18 14.16 23.43
N THR A 67 -17.02 13.56 24.62
CA THR A 67 -16.03 13.94 25.64
C THR A 67 -14.60 13.60 25.20
N ILE A 68 -14.15 14.14 24.06
CA ILE A 68 -12.74 14.13 23.67
C ILE A 68 -12.19 15.53 23.98
N SER A 69 -12.02 15.79 25.29
CA SER A 69 -11.58 17.06 25.92
C SER A 69 -12.64 18.19 25.95
N PRO A 70 -12.95 18.74 27.15
CA PRO A 70 -13.94 19.81 27.33
C PRO A 70 -13.44 21.21 26.92
N HIS A 71 -12.43 21.30 26.05
CA HIS A 71 -11.76 22.56 25.75
C HIS A 71 -11.68 22.75 24.24
N GLY A 72 -12.74 23.32 23.68
CA GLY A 72 -12.64 24.09 22.45
C GLY A 72 -11.45 25.05 22.56
N GLY A 73 -10.67 25.15 21.49
CA GLY A 73 -9.45 25.94 21.51
C GLY A 73 -8.46 25.54 20.46
N THR A 74 -7.57 26.48 20.16
CA THR A 74 -6.49 26.29 19.20
C THR A 74 -5.51 25.19 19.66
N ARG A 75 -5.29 24.19 18.81
CA ARG A 75 -4.27 23.16 18.98
C ARG A 75 -3.13 23.42 18.01
N VAL A 76 -1.90 23.21 18.47
CA VAL A 76 -0.71 23.33 17.63
C VAL A 76 -0.12 21.95 17.39
N LEU A 77 -0.27 21.44 16.18
CA LEU A 77 0.36 20.21 15.73
C LEU A 77 1.82 20.49 15.34
N ARG A 78 2.71 19.63 15.79
CA ARG A 78 4.15 19.69 15.52
C ARG A 78 4.71 18.27 15.43
N PHE A 79 5.89 18.12 14.83
CA PHE A 79 6.61 16.86 14.96
C PHE A 79 7.02 16.64 16.44
N GLY A 80 6.98 15.37 16.86
CA GLY A 80 7.44 14.96 18.18
C GLY A 80 8.96 14.95 18.29
N THR A 81 9.50 14.35 19.34
CA THR A 81 10.95 14.22 19.54
C THR A 81 11.60 13.16 18.66
N GLN A 82 10.80 12.20 18.16
CA GLN A 82 11.23 11.10 17.30
C GLN A 82 11.43 11.55 15.85
N ILE A 83 12.44 12.38 15.61
CA ILE A 83 12.88 12.76 14.27
C ILE A 83 14.35 12.38 14.16
N ASP A 84 14.64 11.42 13.29
CA ASP A 84 15.99 10.98 12.98
C ASP A 84 16.34 11.36 11.54
N THR A 85 17.39 12.16 11.38
CA THR A 85 17.87 12.64 10.09
C THR A 85 19.28 12.14 9.87
N GLN A 86 19.47 11.30 8.86
CA GLN A 86 20.76 10.68 8.56
C GLN A 86 21.22 11.06 7.15
N PRO A 87 22.46 11.58 6.98
CA PRO A 87 22.99 11.87 5.67
C PRO A 87 23.24 10.57 4.90
N ILE A 88 22.82 10.54 3.63
CA ILE A 88 23.07 9.39 2.74
C ILE A 88 24.22 9.75 1.81
N ILE A 89 25.41 9.29 2.18
CA ILE A 89 26.65 9.56 1.44
C ILE A 89 26.99 8.34 0.57
N ALA A 90 27.60 8.59 -0.59
CA ALA A 90 28.22 7.56 -1.42
C ALA A 90 29.53 7.11 -0.78
N THR A 91 29.61 5.82 -0.42
CA THR A 91 30.89 5.21 -0.05
C THR A 91 31.62 4.86 -1.34
N GLY A 92 32.89 5.28 -1.47
CA GLY A 92 33.78 4.86 -2.58
C GLY A 92 34.19 3.38 -2.53
N ASP A 93 33.71 2.66 -1.52
CA ASP A 93 33.90 1.23 -1.33
C ASP A 93 33.03 0.43 -2.33
N SER A 94 33.69 -0.16 -3.32
CA SER A 94 33.07 -0.97 -4.38
C SER A 94 32.46 -2.27 -3.86
N THR A 95 32.81 -2.71 -2.65
CA THR A 95 32.22 -3.91 -2.02
C THR A 95 30.82 -3.64 -1.47
N LYS A 96 30.47 -2.37 -1.21
CA LYS A 96 29.17 -1.98 -0.66
C LYS A 96 28.16 -1.68 -1.77
N PRO A 97 26.86 -1.92 -1.51
CA PRO A 97 25.79 -1.43 -2.36
C PRO A 97 25.93 0.07 -2.60
N GLY A 98 26.04 0.47 -3.88
CA GLY A 98 26.00 1.89 -4.26
C GLY A 98 24.76 2.59 -3.70
N VAL A 99 24.82 3.91 -3.57
CA VAL A 99 23.76 4.74 -2.95
C VAL A 99 22.38 4.42 -3.51
N ALA A 100 22.26 4.27 -4.82
CA ALA A 100 20.99 3.95 -5.48
C ALA A 100 20.39 2.63 -4.98
N ARG A 101 21.21 1.58 -4.81
CA ARG A 101 20.76 0.27 -4.30
C ARG A 101 20.36 0.34 -2.83
N ARG A 102 21.10 1.08 -2.00
CA ARG A 102 20.73 1.32 -0.59
C ARG A 102 19.41 2.08 -0.47
N VAL A 103 19.24 3.14 -1.25
CA VAL A 103 17.99 3.91 -1.32
C VAL A 103 16.83 3.03 -1.76
N ALA A 104 17.02 2.20 -2.80
CA ALA A 104 15.99 1.27 -3.26
C ALA A 104 15.62 0.23 -2.19
N ALA A 105 16.61 -0.37 -1.52
CA ALA A 105 16.39 -1.33 -0.43
C ALA A 105 15.66 -0.68 0.76
N TYR A 106 16.05 0.54 1.13
CA TYR A 106 15.38 1.31 2.17
C TYR A 106 13.91 1.56 1.80
N LEU A 107 13.64 2.05 0.60
CA LEU A 107 12.26 2.27 0.14
C LEU A 107 11.45 0.98 0.11
N ALA A 108 12.04 -0.12 -0.36
CA ALA A 108 11.39 -1.42 -0.40
C ALA A 108 11.00 -1.88 1.02
N LYS A 109 11.91 -1.79 1.99
CA LYS A 109 11.67 -2.15 3.40
C LYS A 109 10.41 -1.52 3.97
N TYR A 110 10.18 -0.25 3.68
CA TYR A 110 9.04 0.49 4.25
C TYR A 110 7.79 0.43 3.40
N THR A 111 7.92 0.31 2.07
CA THR A 111 6.75 0.26 1.17
C THR A 111 5.96 -1.04 1.35
N THR A 112 6.60 -2.12 1.81
CA THR A 112 5.96 -3.42 2.04
C THR A 112 5.28 -3.51 3.40
N LYS A 113 5.51 -2.57 4.33
CA LYS A 113 4.79 -2.53 5.60
C LYS A 113 3.36 -2.10 5.36
N SER A 114 2.43 -2.87 5.89
CA SER A 114 1.01 -2.67 5.65
C SER A 114 0.21 -2.82 6.93
N VAL A 115 -1.06 -2.44 6.87
CA VAL A 115 -1.99 -2.65 7.98
C VAL A 115 -2.34 -4.13 8.22
N ALA A 116 -1.82 -5.06 7.41
CA ALA A 116 -1.99 -6.49 7.62
C ALA A 116 -1.42 -6.94 8.97
N GLU A 117 -0.38 -6.27 9.47
CA GLU A 117 0.19 -6.51 10.82
C GLU A 117 -0.83 -6.23 11.95
N PHE A 118 -1.91 -5.48 11.65
CA PHE A 118 -3.02 -5.21 12.57
C PHE A 118 -4.22 -6.15 12.35
N GLY A 119 -4.08 -7.17 11.51
CA GLY A 119 -5.17 -8.07 11.10
C GLY A 119 -6.13 -7.46 10.07
N ILE A 120 -5.75 -6.34 9.44
CA ILE A 120 -6.59 -5.66 8.45
C ILE A 120 -6.21 -6.09 7.03
N ALA A 121 -7.15 -6.72 6.35
CA ALA A 121 -7.03 -7.02 4.92
C ALA A 121 -7.05 -5.74 4.06
N ALA A 122 -6.42 -5.79 2.88
CA ALA A 122 -6.38 -4.69 1.91
C ALA A 122 -7.73 -4.51 1.16
N ARG A 123 -8.84 -4.47 1.91
CA ARG A 123 -10.20 -4.29 1.41
C ARG A 123 -10.94 -3.29 2.28
N ARG A 124 -11.88 -2.55 1.68
CA ARG A 124 -12.75 -1.63 2.43
C ARG A 124 -13.48 -2.38 3.56
N ILE A 125 -13.55 -1.74 4.71
CA ILE A 125 -14.26 -2.21 5.90
C ILE A 125 -15.48 -1.32 6.08
N SER A 126 -16.68 -1.92 6.21
CA SER A 126 -17.87 -1.17 6.63
C SER A 126 -17.87 -1.03 8.16
N PRO A 127 -18.46 0.05 8.71
CA PRO A 127 -18.55 0.25 10.16
C PRO A 127 -19.18 -0.95 10.90
N GLY A 128 -20.26 -1.52 10.35
CA GLY A 128 -20.96 -2.68 10.94
C GLY A 128 -20.10 -3.95 11.00
N ALA A 129 -19.17 -4.13 10.06
CA ALA A 129 -18.30 -5.31 10.04
C ALA A 129 -17.20 -5.27 11.12
N ILE A 130 -16.95 -4.13 11.78
CA ILE A 130 -15.86 -3.99 12.75
C ILE A 130 -15.99 -4.99 13.91
N GLY A 131 -17.22 -5.32 14.34
CA GLY A 131 -17.46 -6.29 15.41
C GLY A 131 -17.03 -7.71 15.08
N GLU A 132 -17.12 -8.09 13.80
CA GLU A 132 -16.89 -9.46 13.31
C GLU A 132 -15.43 -9.73 12.93
N LEU A 133 -14.61 -8.68 12.81
CA LEU A 133 -13.20 -8.82 12.45
C LEU A 133 -12.43 -9.55 13.56
N ASP A 134 -11.64 -10.55 13.16
CA ASP A 134 -10.63 -11.17 14.03
C ASP A 134 -9.39 -10.27 14.09
N ILE A 135 -9.44 -9.26 14.96
CA ILE A 135 -8.40 -8.25 15.14
C ILE A 135 -8.12 -7.99 16.63
N PRO A 136 -6.89 -7.54 16.97
CA PRO A 136 -6.56 -7.14 18.33
C PRO A 136 -7.50 -6.07 18.88
N ALA A 137 -7.81 -6.13 20.18
CA ALA A 137 -8.67 -5.16 20.86
C ALA A 137 -8.21 -3.70 20.66
N HIS A 138 -6.90 -3.47 20.60
CA HIS A 138 -6.33 -2.15 20.29
C HIS A 138 -6.73 -1.64 18.91
N THR A 139 -6.55 -2.46 17.87
CA THR A 139 -6.95 -2.14 16.50
C THR A 139 -8.45 -1.87 16.42
N ARG A 140 -9.27 -2.70 17.07
CA ARG A 140 -10.73 -2.52 17.12
C ARG A 140 -11.11 -1.17 17.75
N ARG A 141 -10.46 -0.78 18.85
CA ARG A 141 -10.67 0.53 19.49
C ARG A 141 -10.33 1.69 18.56
N ILE A 142 -9.25 1.59 17.78
CA ILE A 142 -8.92 2.63 16.77
C ILE A 142 -10.05 2.74 15.75
N LEU A 143 -10.49 1.63 15.15
CA LEU A 143 -11.57 1.63 14.17
C LEU A 143 -12.87 2.20 14.72
N CYS A 144 -13.29 1.79 15.92
CA CYS A 144 -14.47 2.33 16.58
C CYS A 144 -14.33 3.84 16.86
N THR A 145 -13.14 4.32 17.22
CA THR A 145 -12.88 5.74 17.42
C THR A 145 -12.99 6.51 16.11
N VAL A 146 -12.45 5.99 15.01
CA VAL A 146 -12.60 6.59 13.68
C VAL A 146 -14.07 6.67 13.28
N VAL A 147 -14.88 5.64 13.54
CA VAL A 147 -16.33 5.68 13.29
C VAL A 147 -17.02 6.76 14.10
N LYS A 148 -16.69 6.88 15.41
CA LYS A 148 -17.24 7.94 16.27
C LYS A 148 -16.87 9.34 15.76
N LEU A 149 -15.62 9.54 15.37
CA LEU A 149 -15.16 10.81 14.79
C LEU A 149 -15.84 11.09 13.45
N ALA A 150 -16.10 10.07 12.63
CA ALA A 150 -16.77 10.24 11.35
C ALA A 150 -18.24 10.67 11.47
N ALA A 151 -18.87 10.47 12.64
CA ALA A 151 -20.22 10.95 12.92
C ALA A 151 -20.26 12.47 13.16
N LEU A 152 -19.11 13.11 13.40
CA LEU A 152 -19.02 14.56 13.54
C LEU A 152 -19.20 15.24 12.17
N PRO A 153 -19.86 16.42 12.10
CA PRO A 153 -20.03 17.16 10.85
C PRO A 153 -18.71 17.38 10.12
N GLY A 154 -18.67 17.08 8.82
CA GLY A 154 -17.49 17.25 7.97
C GLY A 154 -16.47 16.10 8.00
N TYR A 155 -16.65 15.09 8.86
CA TYR A 155 -15.69 13.98 9.02
C TYR A 155 -16.15 12.64 8.44
N ALA A 156 -17.34 12.56 7.84
CA ALA A 156 -17.91 11.33 7.27
C ALA A 156 -16.96 10.59 6.29
N ALA A 157 -16.14 11.33 5.54
CA ALA A 157 -15.15 10.78 4.63
C ALA A 157 -14.07 9.91 5.30
N MET A 158 -13.93 9.94 6.63
CA MET A 158 -13.03 9.04 7.38
C MET A 158 -13.44 7.57 7.22
N LEU A 159 -14.72 7.27 7.01
CA LEU A 159 -15.21 5.90 6.84
C LEU A 159 -14.63 5.20 5.60
N ASP A 160 -14.30 5.96 4.55
CA ASP A 160 -13.65 5.43 3.34
C ASP A 160 -12.29 4.79 3.64
N TRP A 161 -11.66 5.19 4.75
CA TRP A 161 -10.29 4.87 5.12
C TRP A 161 -10.21 3.99 6.37
N LEU A 162 -11.31 3.32 6.77
CA LEU A 162 -11.27 2.35 7.88
C LEU A 162 -10.24 1.25 7.64
N HIS A 163 -10.13 0.81 6.39
CA HIS A 163 -9.13 -0.18 5.94
C HIS A 163 -7.68 0.33 6.01
N THR A 164 -7.45 1.59 6.37
CA THR A 164 -6.14 2.19 6.63
C THR A 164 -6.13 2.88 8.00
N LEU A 165 -6.93 2.40 8.96
CA LEU A 165 -7.01 2.96 10.32
C LEU A 165 -7.32 4.48 10.35
N GLY A 166 -8.07 4.97 9.35
CA GLY A 166 -8.43 6.38 9.20
C GLY A 166 -7.41 7.23 8.45
N TYR A 167 -6.25 6.68 8.06
CA TYR A 167 -5.27 7.42 7.27
C TYR A 167 -5.68 7.52 5.80
N ARG A 168 -6.00 8.73 5.36
CA ARG A 168 -6.41 9.04 3.98
C ARG A 168 -5.25 9.11 2.97
N GLY A 169 -4.00 9.21 3.44
CA GLY A 169 -2.87 9.43 2.56
C GLY A 169 -2.42 8.18 1.81
N HIS A 170 -1.64 8.37 0.75
CA HIS A 170 -0.95 7.27 0.09
C HIS A 170 0.16 6.72 0.98
N ILE A 171 0.36 5.40 0.95
CA ILE A 171 1.50 4.74 1.63
C ILE A 171 2.81 5.31 1.11
N THR A 172 2.96 5.46 -0.20
CA THR A 172 4.16 6.06 -0.80
C THR A 172 3.81 7.27 -1.66
N THR A 173 4.48 8.39 -1.42
CA THR A 173 4.34 9.62 -2.20
C THR A 173 5.72 10.09 -2.64
N LYS A 174 5.89 10.49 -3.90
CA LYS A 174 7.15 11.04 -4.41
C LYS A 174 6.94 12.36 -5.16
N SER A 175 7.93 13.23 -5.15
CA SER A 175 7.93 14.42 -5.99
C SER A 175 7.97 14.02 -7.48
N ARG A 176 7.43 14.88 -8.35
CA ARG A 176 7.25 14.58 -9.79
C ARG A 176 8.56 14.16 -10.49
N ARG A 177 9.69 14.75 -10.08
CA ARG A 177 11.01 14.55 -10.69
C ARG A 177 11.99 13.74 -9.80
N TYR A 178 11.50 13.08 -8.75
CA TYR A 178 12.35 12.25 -7.89
C TYR A 178 12.93 11.04 -8.65
N SER A 179 12.11 10.41 -9.49
CA SER A 179 12.47 9.19 -10.22
C SER A 179 11.53 8.99 -11.41
N VAL A 180 11.82 8.00 -12.25
CA VAL A 180 10.95 7.51 -13.33
C VAL A 180 9.52 7.26 -12.84
N THR A 181 8.52 7.55 -13.66
CA THR A 181 7.12 7.39 -13.27
C THR A 181 6.75 5.91 -13.19
N MET A 182 5.78 5.57 -12.34
CA MET A 182 5.24 4.20 -12.29
C MET A 182 4.60 3.80 -13.63
N ALA A 183 4.06 4.76 -14.38
CA ALA A 183 3.57 4.53 -15.74
C ALA A 183 4.70 4.13 -16.70
N ALA A 184 5.83 4.85 -16.68
CA ALA A 184 7.00 4.50 -17.48
C ALA A 184 7.56 3.12 -17.11
N LEU A 185 7.65 2.81 -15.80
CA LEU A 185 8.07 1.49 -15.33
C LEU A 185 7.09 0.37 -15.74
N ARG A 186 5.78 0.61 -15.66
CA ARG A 186 4.76 -0.34 -16.12
C ARG A 186 4.85 -0.58 -17.63
N ALA A 187 5.02 0.47 -18.43
CA ALA A 187 5.21 0.37 -19.87
C ALA A 187 6.50 -0.38 -20.25
N ALA A 188 7.59 -0.15 -19.51
CA ALA A 188 8.85 -0.89 -19.71
C ALA A 188 8.69 -2.38 -19.38
N ARG A 189 8.03 -2.72 -18.27
CA ARG A 189 7.73 -4.13 -17.91
C ARG A 189 6.80 -4.79 -18.93
N HIS A 190 5.82 -4.06 -19.44
CA HIS A 190 4.91 -4.57 -20.47
C HIS A 190 5.67 -4.91 -21.75
N ARG A 191 6.48 -3.97 -22.26
CA ARG A 191 7.35 -4.20 -23.43
C ARG A 191 8.29 -5.38 -23.23
N TRP A 192 8.93 -5.47 -22.06
CA TRP A 192 9.79 -6.61 -21.73
C TRP A 192 9.04 -7.95 -21.74
N ARG A 193 7.80 -7.99 -21.23
CA ARG A 193 6.95 -9.19 -21.28
C ARG A 193 6.56 -9.57 -22.71
N GLN A 194 6.26 -8.59 -23.56
CA GLN A 194 5.94 -8.82 -24.97
C GLN A 194 7.13 -9.42 -25.71
N CYS A 195 8.30 -8.76 -25.67
CA CYS A 195 9.50 -9.27 -26.34
C CYS A 195 9.96 -10.64 -25.79
N ARG A 196 9.72 -10.93 -24.51
CA ARG A 196 10.01 -12.24 -23.91
C ARG A 196 8.97 -13.31 -24.28
N GLY A 197 7.70 -12.93 -24.45
CA GLY A 197 6.66 -13.81 -24.99
C GLY A 197 6.97 -14.21 -26.43
N ASP A 198 7.35 -13.24 -27.27
CA ASP A 198 7.74 -13.47 -28.66
C ASP A 198 8.99 -14.36 -28.77
N ASN A 199 9.97 -14.21 -27.88
CA ASN A 199 11.15 -15.09 -27.82
C ASN A 199 10.81 -16.52 -27.37
N LEU A 200 9.81 -16.71 -26.51
CA LEU A 200 9.34 -18.04 -26.10
C LEU A 200 8.52 -18.72 -27.19
N GLU A 201 7.88 -17.97 -28.09
CA GLU A 201 7.25 -18.54 -29.29
C GLU A 201 8.29 -18.85 -30.38
N HIS A 202 9.25 -17.95 -30.64
CA HIS A 202 10.37 -18.22 -31.57
C HIS A 202 11.23 -19.41 -31.13
N SER A 203 11.46 -19.59 -29.83
CA SER A 203 12.19 -20.76 -29.31
C SER A 203 11.41 -22.07 -29.45
N ARG A 204 10.06 -22.04 -29.52
CA ARG A 204 9.25 -23.24 -29.80
C ARG A 204 9.37 -23.69 -31.24
N TYR A 205 9.51 -22.75 -32.19
CA TYR A 205 9.73 -23.10 -33.60
C TYR A 205 11.15 -23.59 -33.89
N GLN A 206 12.13 -23.31 -33.02
CA GLN A 206 13.51 -23.73 -33.22
C GLN A 206 13.88 -25.05 -32.51
N CYS A 207 13.15 -25.44 -31.46
CA CYS A 207 13.43 -26.67 -30.71
C CYS A 207 12.89 -27.96 -31.38
N ASP A 208 11.98 -27.85 -32.34
CA ASP A 208 11.45 -29.01 -33.08
C ASP A 208 12.38 -29.47 -34.23
N SER A 209 13.46 -28.74 -34.52
CA SER A 209 14.38 -29.06 -35.62
C SER A 209 15.71 -29.69 -35.19
N LEU A 210 15.98 -29.84 -33.89
CA LEU A 210 17.24 -30.43 -33.39
C LEU A 210 16.96 -31.43 -32.25
N ALA A 211 16.19 -32.46 -32.56
CA ALA A 211 16.13 -33.67 -31.74
C ALA A 211 17.41 -34.50 -32.00
N GLY A 212 18.44 -34.28 -31.18
CA GLY A 212 19.64 -35.09 -31.23
C GLY A 212 20.67 -34.68 -30.19
N GLN A 213 20.90 -35.59 -29.24
CA GLN A 213 22.02 -35.65 -28.28
C GLN A 213 21.78 -35.00 -26.91
N ALA A 214 21.37 -35.86 -25.98
CA ALA A 214 21.34 -35.61 -24.54
C ALA A 214 22.73 -35.90 -23.92
N HIS A 215 23.19 -35.00 -23.07
CA HIS A 215 24.23 -35.27 -22.08
C HIS A 215 23.66 -35.04 -20.67
N PRO A 216 23.82 -35.98 -19.72
CA PRO A 216 23.33 -35.81 -18.36
C PRO A 216 24.40 -35.10 -17.52
N SER A 217 24.15 -33.86 -17.11
CA SER A 217 24.94 -33.18 -16.07
C SER A 217 24.14 -33.10 -14.77
N ILE A 218 24.66 -33.73 -13.74
CA ILE A 218 24.16 -33.74 -12.37
C ILE A 218 24.37 -32.33 -11.79
N ALA A 219 23.32 -31.51 -11.90
CA ALA A 219 23.14 -30.24 -11.21
C ALA A 219 21.65 -30.09 -10.89
N GLU A 220 21.15 -30.97 -10.01
CA GLU A 220 19.83 -30.82 -9.38
C GLU A 220 19.86 -29.64 -8.40
N GLU A 221 19.76 -28.43 -8.93
CA GLU A 221 19.49 -27.24 -8.11
C GLU A 221 18.37 -26.41 -8.77
N LEU A 222 17.13 -26.78 -8.41
CA LEU A 222 15.98 -25.87 -8.28
C LEU A 222 15.62 -24.95 -9.48
N SER A 223 15.78 -25.40 -10.72
CA SER A 223 15.56 -24.56 -11.91
C SER A 223 14.22 -24.75 -12.65
N ASP A 224 13.38 -25.73 -12.29
CA ASP A 224 12.21 -26.09 -13.12
C ASP A 224 10.84 -25.75 -12.49
N TRP A 225 10.68 -24.50 -12.03
CA TRP A 225 9.34 -24.00 -11.65
C TRP A 225 8.53 -23.63 -12.90
N ARG A 226 7.59 -24.51 -13.27
CA ARG A 226 6.60 -24.24 -14.33
C ARG A 226 5.27 -23.80 -13.75
N ILE A 227 4.65 -22.79 -14.36
CA ILE A 227 3.32 -22.34 -13.98
C ILE A 227 2.30 -23.39 -14.44
N ASN A 228 1.69 -24.11 -13.51
CA ASN A 228 0.72 -25.19 -13.76
C ASN A 228 -0.69 -24.68 -14.17
N GLY A 229 -0.80 -23.41 -14.59
CA GLY A 229 -2.05 -22.77 -14.97
C GLY A 229 -2.40 -21.54 -14.13
N THR A 230 -3.39 -20.78 -14.60
CA THR A 230 -3.95 -19.60 -13.93
C THR A 230 -5.46 -19.72 -13.91
N GLY A 231 -6.11 -19.57 -12.75
CA GLY A 231 -7.56 -19.66 -12.62
C GLY A 231 -8.00 -20.65 -11.55
N LEU A 232 -9.29 -21.00 -11.56
CA LEU A 232 -9.91 -21.99 -10.68
C LEU A 232 -9.70 -23.38 -11.30
N ARG A 233 -9.21 -24.35 -10.51
CA ARG A 233 -8.71 -25.63 -11.03
C ARG A 233 -9.84 -26.56 -11.50
N ASN A 234 -11.04 -26.40 -10.95
CA ASN A 234 -12.21 -27.19 -11.27
C ASN A 234 -13.51 -26.42 -10.97
N ASP A 235 -14.64 -26.96 -11.43
CA ASP A 235 -15.95 -26.34 -11.24
C ASP A 235 -16.37 -26.27 -9.77
N GLY A 236 -15.84 -27.15 -8.90
CA GLY A 236 -16.07 -27.11 -7.45
C GLY A 236 -15.43 -25.89 -6.79
N GLU A 237 -14.16 -25.60 -7.10
CA GLU A 237 -13.47 -24.38 -6.65
C GLU A 237 -14.15 -23.14 -7.20
N ARG A 238 -14.59 -23.19 -8.47
CA ARG A 238 -15.37 -22.12 -9.09
C ARG A 238 -16.67 -21.89 -8.32
N LEU A 239 -17.42 -22.93 -8.02
CA LEU A 239 -18.66 -22.84 -7.24
C LEU A 239 -18.39 -22.26 -5.84
N LEU A 240 -17.34 -22.71 -5.14
CA LEU A 240 -16.99 -22.20 -3.81
C LEU A 240 -16.64 -20.71 -3.83
N VAL A 241 -15.84 -20.27 -4.81
CA VAL A 241 -15.46 -18.85 -4.94
C VAL A 241 -16.66 -18.00 -5.35
N TYR A 242 -17.48 -18.46 -6.29
CA TYR A 242 -18.69 -17.75 -6.70
C TYR A 242 -19.71 -17.64 -5.57
N THR A 243 -19.96 -18.73 -4.84
CA THR A 243 -20.88 -18.74 -3.69
C THR A 243 -20.38 -17.88 -2.55
N ALA A 244 -19.08 -17.91 -2.23
CA ALA A 244 -18.48 -17.01 -1.24
C ALA A 244 -18.57 -15.54 -1.66
N ALA A 245 -18.37 -15.23 -2.94
CA ALA A 245 -18.51 -13.88 -3.48
C ALA A 245 -19.96 -13.39 -3.44
N LEU A 246 -20.94 -14.24 -3.77
CA LEU A 246 -22.37 -13.93 -3.67
C LEU A 246 -22.78 -13.67 -2.22
N ARG A 247 -22.43 -14.56 -1.29
CA ARG A 247 -22.68 -14.38 0.16
C ARG A 247 -22.06 -13.08 0.66
N SER A 248 -20.83 -12.77 0.26
CA SER A 248 -20.16 -11.51 0.63
C SER A 248 -20.83 -10.26 0.03
N ARG A 249 -21.51 -10.36 -1.11
CA ARG A 249 -22.32 -9.27 -1.68
C ARG A 249 -23.62 -9.12 -0.90
N GLU A 250 -24.28 -10.22 -0.59
CA GLU A 250 -25.54 -10.25 0.14
C GLU A 250 -25.39 -9.73 1.57
N CYS A 251 -24.39 -10.21 2.33
CA CYS A 251 -24.10 -9.67 3.66
C CYS A 251 -23.81 -8.16 3.64
N ARG A 252 -23.11 -7.67 2.60
CA ARG A 252 -22.87 -6.22 2.44
C ARG A 252 -24.16 -5.46 2.14
N TYR A 253 -25.02 -6.00 1.28
CA TYR A 253 -26.32 -5.40 0.96
C TYR A 253 -27.20 -5.31 2.21
N LEU A 254 -27.31 -6.40 2.97
CA LEU A 254 -28.05 -6.45 4.22
C LEU A 254 -27.46 -5.50 5.28
N ALA A 255 -26.13 -5.43 5.41
CA ALA A 255 -25.48 -4.48 6.31
C ALA A 255 -25.74 -3.01 5.92
N CYS A 256 -25.80 -2.71 4.61
CA CYS A 256 -26.19 -1.38 4.12
C CYS A 256 -27.65 -1.06 4.45
N LEU A 257 -28.58 -1.99 4.24
CA LEU A 257 -29.99 -1.82 4.59
C LEU A 257 -30.17 -1.61 6.10
N ALA A 258 -29.55 -2.44 6.93
CA ALA A 258 -29.58 -2.29 8.38
C ALA A 258 -28.97 -0.96 8.85
N SER A 259 -27.92 -0.47 8.17
CA SER A 259 -27.34 0.85 8.47
C SER A 259 -28.25 2.01 8.03
N ALA A 260 -29.02 1.82 6.95
CA ALA A 260 -29.99 2.79 6.43
C ALA A 260 -31.28 2.84 7.25
N GLU A 261 -31.72 1.72 7.85
CA GLU A 261 -32.86 1.70 8.79
C GLU A 261 -32.52 2.42 10.11
N ASN A 262 -31.24 2.38 10.52
CA ASN A 262 -30.76 3.09 11.72
C ASN A 262 -30.47 4.59 11.50
N THR A 263 -30.55 5.08 10.25
CA THR A 263 -30.29 6.49 9.91
C THR A 263 -31.53 7.06 9.22
N GLU A 264 -32.26 7.98 9.85
CA GLU A 264 -33.36 8.73 9.21
C GLU A 264 -32.81 9.65 8.09
N ALA A 265 -32.43 9.08 6.93
CA ALA A 265 -31.85 9.80 5.80
C ALA A 265 -32.71 9.72 4.53
N SER A 266 -32.81 10.87 3.86
CA SER A 266 -33.66 11.25 2.72
C SER A 266 -33.60 10.31 1.49
N PRO A 267 -34.71 10.13 0.74
CA PRO A 267 -34.90 9.12 -0.32
C PRO A 267 -33.94 9.17 -1.53
N ALA A 268 -33.16 10.23 -1.70
CA ALA A 268 -32.24 10.39 -2.84
C ALA A 268 -31.03 9.41 -2.82
N ILE A 269 -30.69 8.82 -1.67
CA ILE A 269 -29.57 7.85 -1.53
C ILE A 269 -29.99 6.43 -1.97
N ARG A 270 -31.29 6.11 -2.03
CA ARG A 270 -31.79 4.76 -2.34
C ARG A 270 -31.53 4.31 -3.79
N ALA A 271 -31.32 5.23 -4.74
CA ALA A 271 -31.33 4.90 -6.17
C ALA A 271 -30.00 4.32 -6.71
N ASP A 272 -28.87 4.51 -6.02
CA ASP A 272 -27.53 4.14 -6.53
C ASP A 272 -26.97 2.82 -5.94
N LEU A 273 -27.81 2.07 -5.20
CA LEU A 273 -27.42 0.83 -4.51
C LEU A 273 -27.48 -0.43 -5.39
N ARG A 274 -27.71 -0.31 -6.69
CA ARG A 274 -27.72 -1.49 -7.58
C ARG A 274 -26.31 -2.07 -7.73
N PRO A 275 -26.12 -3.39 -7.54
CA PRO A 275 -24.80 -4.00 -7.62
C PRO A 275 -24.23 -3.90 -9.04
N ARG A 276 -23.05 -3.27 -9.17
CA ARG A 276 -22.25 -3.36 -10.41
C ARG A 276 -21.61 -4.75 -10.51
N LEU A 277 -21.89 -5.44 -11.61
CA LEU A 277 -21.30 -6.74 -11.93
C LEU A 277 -19.82 -6.55 -12.33
N SER A 278 -18.89 -6.90 -11.45
CA SER A 278 -17.48 -7.10 -11.81
C SER A 278 -17.14 -8.60 -11.82
N ASN A 279 -16.53 -9.05 -12.92
CA ASN A 279 -16.17 -10.46 -13.17
C ASN A 279 -15.01 -10.91 -12.24
N PRO A 280 -15.16 -11.99 -11.44
CA PRO A 280 -14.18 -12.40 -10.42
C PRO A 280 -12.92 -13.14 -10.95
N GLU A 281 -12.72 -13.25 -12.26
CA GLU A 281 -11.64 -14.06 -12.86
C GLU A 281 -10.22 -13.48 -12.69
N SER A 282 -10.04 -12.33 -12.03
CA SER A 282 -8.73 -11.68 -11.92
C SER A 282 -8.03 -11.98 -10.58
N GLY A 283 -7.12 -12.97 -10.59
CA GLY A 283 -5.88 -12.86 -9.83
C GLY A 283 -5.68 -13.71 -8.57
N TYR A 284 -5.69 -15.05 -8.70
CA TYR A 284 -5.13 -15.94 -7.66
C TYR A 284 -3.98 -16.79 -8.24
N LYS A 285 -2.88 -16.91 -7.50
CA LYS A 285 -1.70 -17.72 -7.85
C LYS A 285 -1.39 -18.66 -6.68
N CYS A 286 -1.25 -19.96 -6.96
CA CYS A 286 -0.80 -20.95 -6.00
C CYS A 286 0.42 -21.69 -6.56
N PHE A 287 1.38 -22.06 -5.70
CA PHE A 287 2.59 -22.78 -6.05
C PHE A 287 2.56 -24.14 -5.35
N GLU A 288 2.87 -25.22 -6.07
CA GLU A 288 2.92 -26.57 -5.51
C GLU A 288 4.11 -27.33 -6.13
N ARG A 289 4.81 -28.13 -5.32
CA ARG A 289 6.00 -28.91 -5.71
C ARG A 289 5.57 -30.35 -5.97
N ARG A 290 5.77 -30.88 -7.17
CA ARG A 290 5.66 -32.33 -7.40
C ARG A 290 6.94 -32.99 -6.91
N GLN A 291 6.82 -33.89 -5.94
CA GLN A 291 7.80 -34.96 -5.74
C GLN A 291 7.36 -36.11 -6.64
N GLU A 292 8.14 -36.42 -7.65
CA GLU A 292 8.01 -37.69 -8.36
C GLU A 292 8.62 -38.76 -7.45
N VAL A 293 7.78 -39.72 -7.05
CA VAL A 293 8.20 -40.98 -6.44
C VAL A 293 8.40 -41.94 -7.61
N GLU A 294 9.65 -42.20 -7.97
CA GLU A 294 9.99 -43.34 -8.82
C GLU A 294 9.69 -44.63 -8.04
N ARG A 295 9.02 -45.58 -8.71
CA ARG A 295 8.87 -46.98 -8.28
C ARG A 295 9.96 -47.82 -8.92
#